data_AF-A0A0F3IEB1-F1
#
_entry.id   AF-A0A0F3IEB1-F1
#
_cell.length_a   1.000
_cell.length_b   1.000
_cell.length_c   1.000
_cell.angle_alpha   90.00
_cell.angle_beta   90.00
_cell.angle_gamma   90.00
#
_symmetry.space_group_name_H-M   'P 1'
#
loop_
_entity.id
_entity.type
_entity.pdbx_description
1 polymer ?
#
loop_
_entity_poly.entity_id
_entity_poly.type
_entity_poly.pdbx_seq_one_letter_code
_entity_poly.pdbx_strand_id
1 'polypeptide(L)' 'TQRPADLDQVAKIPGVDTVTAITPEIFQVHYRLQANPTAELTELIRSQGWELVELTPVKKTMEDIFIALIQEHQS' A
#
# COMPACT_ATOMS: atom_id res chain seq x y z
N THR A 1 -2.63 3.00 -24.30
CA THR A 1 -1.74 3.68 -23.35
C THR A 1 -2.21 3.32 -21.96
N GLN A 2 -1.37 2.62 -21.20
CA GLN A 2 -1.68 2.24 -19.83
C GLN A 2 -1.69 3.50 -18.96
N ARG A 3 -2.75 3.71 -18.17
CA ARG A 3 -2.88 4.87 -17.30
C ARG A 3 -2.27 4.51 -15.94
N PRO A 4 -1.36 5.32 -15.38
CA PRO A 4 -0.80 5.07 -14.05
C PRO A 4 -1.89 5.13 -12.97
N ALA A 5 -1.66 4.43 -11.87
CA ALA A 5 -2.56 4.46 -10.72
C ALA A 5 -2.60 5.85 -10.08
N ASP A 6 -3.80 6.29 -9.73
CA ASP A 6 -4.05 7.55 -9.02
C ASP A 6 -3.99 7.28 -7.51
N LEU A 7 -2.86 7.61 -6.91
CA LEU A 7 -2.60 7.33 -5.49
C LEU A 7 -3.53 8.12 -4.56
N ASP A 8 -4.06 9.27 -5.00
CA ASP A 8 -5.03 10.05 -4.22
C ASP A 8 -6.38 9.35 -4.13
N GLN A 9 -6.74 8.53 -5.13
CA GLN A 9 -7.93 7.69 -5.05
C GLN A 9 -7.71 6.48 -4.15
N VAL A 10 -6.52 5.89 -4.21
CA VAL A 10 -6.15 4.77 -3.33
C VAL A 10 -6.16 5.21 -1.86
N ALA A 11 -5.65 6.41 -1.56
CA ALA A 11 -5.61 6.97 -0.20
C ALA A 11 -6.99 7.24 0.41
N LYS A 12 -8.05 7.32 -0.41
CA LYS A 12 -9.44 7.51 0.04
C LYS A 12 -10.12 6.22 0.48
N ILE A 13 -9.51 5.06 0.23
CA ILE A 13 -10.10 3.77 0.62
C ILE A 13 -10.16 3.70 2.16
N PRO A 14 -11.34 3.39 2.74
CA PRO A 14 -11.46 3.22 4.19
C PRO A 14 -10.49 2.17 4.73
N GLY A 15 -9.71 2.54 5.75
CA GLY A 15 -8.73 1.64 6.35
C GLY A 15 -7.30 1.86 5.87
N VAL A 16 -7.10 2.56 4.75
CA VAL A 16 -5.77 3.02 4.31
C VAL A 16 -5.30 4.16 5.21
N ASP A 17 -4.07 4.03 5.72
CA ASP A 17 -3.40 5.05 6.52
C ASP A 17 -2.44 5.88 5.65
N THR A 18 -1.62 5.21 4.83
CA THR A 18 -0.68 5.87 3.91
C THR A 18 -0.52 5.10 2.61
N VAL A 19 -0.25 5.84 1.53
CA VAL A 19 0.10 5.28 0.21
C VAL A 19 1.42 5.90 -0.22
N THR A 20 2.40 5.05 -0.55
CA THR A 20 3.74 5.48 -0.93
C THR A 20 4.10 4.96 -2.30
N ALA A 21 4.40 5.84 -3.24
CA ALA A 21 4.97 5.45 -4.53
C ALA A 21 6.39 4.90 -4.35
N ILE A 22 6.66 3.71 -4.88
CA ILE A 22 8.01 3.12 -4.93
C ILE A 22 8.61 3.33 -6.32
N THR A 23 7.81 3.08 -7.36
CA THR A 23 8.10 3.39 -8.76
C THR A 23 6.82 3.95 -9.41
N PRO A 24 6.83 4.35 -10.71
CA PRO A 24 5.61 4.77 -11.39
C PRO A 24 4.51 3.70 -11.47
N GLU A 25 4.87 2.42 -11.29
CA GLU A 25 3.98 1.26 -11.47
C GLU A 25 3.76 0.49 -10.17
N ILE A 26 4.60 0.73 -9.15
CA ILE A 26 4.57 0.04 -7.87
C ILE A 26 4.36 1.06 -6.77
N PHE A 27 3.32 0.85 -5.96
CA PHE A 27 3.06 1.61 -4.75
C PHE A 27 2.77 0.66 -3.60
N GLN A 28 3.06 1.12 -2.40
CA GLN A 28 2.81 0.39 -1.16
C GLN A 28 1.66 1.06 -0.40
N VAL A 29 0.76 0.24 0.13
CA VAL A 29 -0.38 0.69 0.95
C VAL A 29 -0.15 0.24 2.39
N HIS A 30 -0.06 1.20 3.32
CA HIS A 30 -0.18 0.92 4.74
C HIS A 30 -1.66 1.04 5.12
N TYR A 31 -2.19 0.03 5.81
CA TYR A 31 -3.57 0.02 6.25
C TYR A 31 -3.70 -0.52 7.68
N ARG A 32 -4.81 -0.18 8.32
CA ARG A 32 -5.15 -0.63 9.67
C ARG A 32 -5.44 -2.13 9.66
N LEU A 33 -4.84 -2.89 10.57
CA LEU A 33 -5.01 -4.35 10.66
C LEU A 33 -6.47 -4.82 10.74
N GLN A 34 -7.36 -4.00 11.31
CA GLN A 34 -8.79 -4.31 11.48
C GLN A 34 -9.63 -3.94 10.24
N ALA A 35 -9.02 -3.32 9.23
CA ALA A 35 -9.68 -2.82 8.03
C ALA A 35 -8.79 -3.09 6.81
N ASN A 36 -8.66 -4.37 6.45
CA ASN A 36 -7.89 -4.79 5.28
C ASN A 36 -8.58 -4.32 3.98
N PRO A 37 -7.98 -3.40 3.19
CA PRO A 37 -8.59 -2.78 2.02
C PRO A 37 -8.42 -3.61 0.74
N THR A 38 -7.98 -4.88 0.81
CA THR A 38 -7.61 -5.69 -0.37
C THR A 38 -8.76 -5.81 -1.37
N ALA A 39 -9.99 -5.98 -0.89
CA ALA A 39 -11.16 -6.12 -1.76
C ALA A 39 -11.50 -4.79 -2.45
N GLU A 40 -11.51 -3.70 -1.69
CA GLU A 40 -11.78 -2.35 -2.16
C GLU A 40 -10.71 -1.86 -3.14
N LEU A 41 -9.44 -2.19 -2.89
CA LEU A 41 -8.33 -1.95 -3.81
C LEU A 41 -8.55 -2.66 -5.14
N THR A 42 -8.90 -3.95 -5.09
CA THR A 42 -9.14 -4.75 -6.29
C THR A 42 -10.30 -4.17 -7.13
N GLU A 43 -11.39 -3.80 -6.46
CA GLU A 43 -12.54 -3.17 -7.13
C GLU A 43 -12.20 -1.78 -7.69
N LEU A 44 -11.45 -0.95 -6.95
CA LEU A 44 -11.01 0.35 -7.43
C LEU A 44 -10.16 0.19 -8.70
N ILE A 45 -9.15 -0.67 -8.66
CA ILE A 45 -8.26 -0.97 -9.79
C ILE A 45 -9.07 -1.40 -11.01
N ARG A 46 -10.01 -2.35 -10.83
CA ARG A 46 -10.90 -2.82 -11.89
C ARG A 46 -11.75 -1.69 -12.47
N SER A 47 -12.33 -0.85 -11.62
CA SER A 47 -13.22 0.25 -12.03
C SER A 47 -12.50 1.37 -12.79
N GLN A 48 -11.23 1.63 -12.46
CA GLN A 48 -10.41 2.66 -13.10
C GLN A 48 -9.72 2.17 -14.37
N GLY A 49 -9.82 0.86 -14.67
CA GLY A 49 -9.14 0.23 -15.79
C GLY A 49 -7.63 0.15 -15.61
N TRP A 50 -7.15 0.14 -14.36
CA TRP A 50 -5.75 -0.15 -14.08
C TRP A 50 -5.50 -1.66 -14.19
N GLU A 51 -4.30 -2.02 -14.60
CA GLU A 51 -3.90 -3.42 -14.65
C GLU A 51 -3.34 -3.83 -13.28
N LEU A 52 -3.97 -4.83 -12.67
CA LEU A 52 -3.44 -5.44 -11.45
C LEU A 52 -2.60 -6.66 -11.81
N VAL A 53 -1.28 -6.54 -11.65
CA VAL A 53 -0.37 -7.67 -11.84
C VAL A 53 -0.32 -8.55 -10.59
N GLU A 54 -0.11 -7.95 -9.42
CA GLU A 54 -0.02 -8.67 -8.15
C GLU A 54 -0.38 -7.77 -6.95
N LEU A 55 -0.94 -8.37 -5.90
CA LEU A 55 -1.04 -7.78 -4.56
C LEU A 55 -0.27 -8.64 -3.56
N THR A 56 0.90 -8.17 -3.17
CA THR A 56 1.79 -8.90 -2.25
C THR A 56 1.73 -8.30 -0.85
N PRO A 57 1.36 -9.08 0.19
CA PRO A 57 1.46 -8.62 1.57
C PRO A 57 2.92 -8.38 1.95
N VAL A 58 3.24 -7.15 2.38
CA VAL A 58 4.55 -6.85 2.94
C VAL A 58 4.64 -7.44 4.33
N LYS A 59 5.41 -8.52 4.49
CA LYS A 59 5.72 -9.12 5.80
C LYS A 59 7.01 -8.51 6.32
N LYS A 60 6.95 -7.83 7.47
CA LYS A 60 8.15 -7.46 8.22
C LYS A 60 8.58 -8.64 9.10
N THR A 61 9.87 -8.95 9.10
CA THR A 61 10.44 -9.91 10.05
C THR A 61 10.57 -9.26 11.44
N MET A 62 10.79 -10.08 12.47
CA MET A 62 11.08 -9.56 13.82
C MET A 62 12.37 -8.71 13.82
N GLU A 63 13.34 -9.05 12.98
CA GLU A 63 14.58 -8.29 12.81
C GLU A 63 14.31 -6.91 12.22
N ASP A 64 13.46 -6.81 11.18
CA ASP A 64 13.05 -5.52 10.60
C ASP A 64 12.33 -4.63 11.61
N ILE A 65 11.50 -5.23 12.47
CA ILE A 65 10.81 -4.52 13.56
C ILE A 65 11.83 -4.02 14.58
N PHE A 66 12.78 -4.86 14.97
CA PHE A 66 13.83 -4.50 15.93
C PHE A 66 14.70 -3.35 15.43
N ILE A 67 15.14 -3.37 14.17
CA ILE A 67 15.92 -2.29 13.56
C ILE A 67 15.14 -0.97 13.55
N ALA A 68 13.87 -1.00 13.13
CA ALA A 68 13.04 0.20 13.09
C ALA A 68 12.88 0.85 14.48
N LEU A 69 12.64 0.03 15.52
CA LEU A 69 12.50 0.52 16.89
C LEU A 69 13.79 1.19 17.39
N ILE A 70 14.97 0.62 17.10
CA ILE A 70 16.24 1.23 17.52
C ILE A 70 16.50 2.55 16.80
N GLN A 71 16.18 2.63 15.50
CA GLN A 71 16.36 3.86 14.71
C GLN A 71 15.47 5.01 15.21
N GLU A 72 14.23 4.73 15.62
CA GLU A 72 13.32 5.72 16.20
C GLU A 72 13.83 6.29 17.55
N HIS A 73 14.59 5.51 18.34
CA HIS A 73 15.11 5.94 19.65
C HIS A 73 16.45 6.71 19.55
N GLN A 74 17.06 6.79 18.38
CA GLN A 74 18.34 7.48 18.16
C GLN A 74 18.16 8.88 17.51
N SER A 75 16.93 9.29 17.22
CA SER A 75 16.59 10.57 16.57
C SER A 75 16.04 11.61 17.55
#